data_AF-A0A5C6DVT6-F1
#
_entry.id   AF-A0A5C6DVT6-F1
#
_cell.length_a   1.000
_cell.length_b   1.000
_cell.length_c   1.000
_cell.angle_alpha   90.00
_cell.angle_beta   90.00
_cell.angle_gamma   90.00
#
_symmetry.space_group_name_H-M   'P 1'
#
loop_
_entity.id
_entity.type
_entity.pdbx_description
1 polymer ?
#
loop_
_entity_poly.entity_id
_entity_poly.type
_entity_poly.pdbx_seq_one_letter_code
_entity_poly.pdbx_strand_id
1 'polypeptide(L)'
;MHDETDWRQKLSGFAGNDPPTLIAICDAFLEEVPILIRQIRSGWEDPKDEKTLQVAAHTLKSCFRYVAPDSDIERAAEFERGAANPQAIEPERLEQLEAIAARWCELVGELRAETIAARE
;
A
#
# COMPACT_ATOMS: atom_id res chain seq x y z
N MET A 1 9.36 -17.85 9.40
CA MET A 1 8.61 -18.53 8.33
C MET A 1 7.37 -17.69 8.16
N HIS A 2 7.43 -16.74 7.23
CA HIS A 2 6.46 -15.66 7.12
C HIS A 2 5.21 -16.11 6.38
N ASP A 3 4.09 -15.57 6.84
CA ASP A 3 2.70 -15.85 6.53
C ASP A 3 2.30 -15.43 5.09
N GLU A 4 3.02 -15.93 4.08
CA GLU A 4 2.65 -15.66 2.68
C GLU A 4 1.28 -16.23 2.29
N THR A 5 0.79 -17.20 3.07
CA THR A 5 -0.47 -17.91 2.81
C THR A 5 -1.69 -17.08 3.25
N ASP A 6 -1.57 -16.16 4.20
CA ASP A 6 -2.72 -15.43 4.74
C ASP A 6 -3.17 -14.27 3.84
N TRP A 7 -2.23 -13.48 3.30
CA TRP A 7 -2.61 -12.29 2.55
C TRP A 7 -3.27 -12.58 1.19
N ARG A 8 -2.78 -13.59 0.45
CA ARG A 8 -3.35 -13.99 -0.84
C ARG A 8 -4.78 -14.47 -0.66
N GLN A 9 -5.04 -15.25 0.39
CA GLN A 9 -6.37 -15.74 0.75
C GLN A 9 -7.28 -14.61 1.21
N LYS A 10 -6.77 -13.70 2.04
CA LYS A 10 -7.51 -12.51 2.49
C LYS A 10 -7.96 -11.65 1.31
N LEU A 11 -7.06 -11.35 0.38
CA LEU A 11 -7.38 -10.55 -0.82
C LEU A 11 -8.39 -11.27 -1.72
N SER A 12 -8.20 -12.58 -1.94
CA SER A 12 -9.17 -13.41 -2.66
C SER A 12 -10.55 -13.42 -1.99
N GLY A 13 -10.58 -13.45 -0.66
CA GLY A 13 -11.80 -13.36 0.14
C GLY A 13 -12.52 -12.02 -0.05
N PHE A 14 -11.80 -10.89 -0.09
CA PHE A 14 -12.38 -9.59 -0.43
C PHE A 14 -12.96 -9.55 -1.85
N ALA A 15 -12.35 -10.29 -2.78
CA ALA A 15 -12.87 -10.46 -4.14
C ALA A 15 -14.05 -11.44 -4.23
N GLY A 16 -14.56 -11.99 -3.11
CA GLY A 16 -15.60 -13.02 -3.13
C GLY A 16 -15.12 -14.33 -3.76
N ASN A 17 -13.81 -14.57 -3.79
CA ASN A 17 -13.14 -15.64 -4.53
C ASN A 17 -13.45 -15.64 -6.04
N ASP A 18 -13.80 -14.48 -6.61
CA ASP A 18 -14.04 -14.30 -8.04
C ASP A 18 -12.75 -13.79 -8.73
N PRO A 19 -12.15 -14.56 -9.67
CA PRO A 19 -10.89 -14.18 -10.30
C PRO A 19 -10.93 -12.85 -11.08
N PRO A 20 -11.96 -12.51 -11.88
CA PRO A 20 -12.09 -11.18 -12.48
C PRO A 20 -12.09 -10.05 -11.46
N THR A 21 -12.82 -10.20 -10.35
CA THR A 21 -12.86 -9.22 -9.26
C THR A 21 -11.49 -9.10 -8.58
N LEU A 22 -10.79 -10.22 -8.35
CA LEU A 22 -9.44 -10.22 -7.78
C LEU A 22 -8.45 -9.45 -8.69
N ILE A 23 -8.49 -9.69 -10.00
CA ILE A 23 -7.67 -8.96 -10.97
C ILE A 23 -7.95 -7.45 -10.91
N ALA A 24 -9.23 -7.05 -10.86
CA ALA A 24 -9.61 -5.64 -10.78
C ALA A 24 -9.14 -4.97 -9.47
N ILE A 25 -9.19 -5.67 -8.35
CA ILE A 25 -8.66 -5.17 -7.07
C ILE A 25 -7.14 -5.03 -7.15
N CYS A 26 -6.43 -6.01 -7.72
CA CYS A 26 -4.99 -5.91 -7.94
C CYS A 26 -4.64 -4.73 -8.86
N ASP A 27 -5.37 -4.54 -9.95
CA ASP A 27 -5.16 -3.40 -10.87
C ASP A 27 -5.32 -2.05 -10.14
N ALA A 28 -6.40 -1.89 -9.38
CA ALA A 28 -6.62 -0.67 -8.59
C ALA A 28 -5.49 -0.42 -7.58
N PHE A 29 -5.05 -1.46 -6.87
CA PHE A 29 -3.93 -1.36 -5.92
C PHE A 29 -2.62 -0.93 -6.62
N LEU A 30 -2.29 -1.54 -7.76
CA LEU A 30 -1.08 -1.27 -8.53
C LEU A 30 -1.08 0.12 -9.18
N GLU A 31 -2.26 0.68 -9.45
CA GLU A 31 -2.41 2.05 -9.94
C GLU A 31 -2.31 3.07 -8.79
N GLU A 32 -3.05 2.85 -7.70
CA GLU A 32 -3.18 3.80 -6.59
C GLU A 32 -1.91 3.94 -5.75
N VAL A 33 -1.29 2.83 -5.33
CA VAL A 33 -0.18 2.86 -4.36
C VAL A 33 1.02 3.67 -4.87
N PRO A 34 1.49 3.52 -6.12
CA PRO A 34 2.56 4.36 -6.64
C PRO A 34 2.21 5.85 -6.71
N ILE A 35 0.94 6.20 -6.96
CA ILE A 35 0.48 7.60 -6.96
C ILE A 35 0.56 8.16 -5.54
N LEU A 36 0.05 7.42 -4.55
CA LEU A 36 0.05 7.83 -3.15
C LEU A 36 1.47 8.02 -2.62
N ILE A 37 2.40 7.13 -2.94
CA ILE A 37 3.81 7.27 -2.54
C ILE A 37 4.45 8.53 -3.14
N ARG A 38 4.21 8.84 -4.42
CA ARG A 38 4.71 10.09 -5.02
C ARG A 38 4.13 11.32 -4.31
N GLN A 39 2.84 11.32 -4.01
CA GLN A 39 2.19 12.41 -3.27
C GLN A 39 2.77 12.57 -1.86
N ILE A 40 3.03 11.46 -1.17
CA ILE A 40 3.63 11.44 0.16
C ILE A 40 5.05 12.03 0.11
N ARG A 41 5.88 11.55 -0.82
CA ARG A 41 7.25 12.08 -0.99
C ARG A 41 7.23 13.58 -1.27
N SER A 42 6.47 14.03 -2.27
CA SER A 42 6.40 15.45 -2.61
C SER A 42 5.84 16.30 -1.46
N GLY A 43 4.84 15.81 -0.73
CA GLY A 43 4.27 16.49 0.43
C GLY A 43 5.21 16.53 1.65
N TRP A 44 6.15 15.59 1.76
CA TRP A 44 7.19 15.58 2.77
C TRP A 44 8.37 16.51 2.41
N GLU A 45 8.80 16.50 1.14
CA GLU A 45 9.91 17.34 0.65
C GLU A 45 9.57 18.84 0.60
N ASP A 46 8.35 19.19 0.19
CA ASP A 46 7.86 20.57 0.10
C ASP A 46 6.49 20.71 0.77
N PRO A 47 6.45 20.77 2.12
CA PRO A 47 5.21 20.80 2.89
C PRO A 47 4.42 22.08 2.64
N LYS A 48 3.42 22.01 1.77
CA LYS A 48 2.47 23.10 1.51
C LYS A 48 1.13 22.91 2.19
N ASP A 49 0.72 21.65 2.35
CA ASP A 49 -0.56 21.27 2.95
C ASP A 49 -0.41 19.93 3.68
N GLU A 50 -0.30 20.03 5.01
CA GLU A 50 -0.24 18.88 5.93
C GLU A 50 -1.45 17.96 5.76
N LYS A 51 -2.62 18.52 5.42
CA LYS A 51 -3.84 17.73 5.24
C LYS A 51 -3.75 16.86 4.01
N THR A 52 -3.18 17.36 2.92
CA THR A 52 -2.97 16.57 1.70
C THR A 52 -2.01 15.41 1.96
N LEU A 53 -0.90 15.65 2.68
CA LEU A 53 0.03 14.58 3.08
C LEU A 53 -0.65 13.54 3.97
N GLN A 54 -1.40 14.00 4.98
CA GLN A 54 -2.12 13.12 5.89
C GLN A 54 -3.16 12.26 5.16
N VAL A 55 -3.91 12.83 4.23
CA VAL A 55 -4.89 12.10 3.41
C VAL A 55 -4.20 11.06 2.54
N ALA A 56 -3.08 11.38 1.89
CA ALA A 56 -2.34 10.42 1.08
C ALA A 56 -1.83 9.24 1.94
N ALA A 57 -1.26 9.53 3.12
CA ALA A 57 -0.82 8.50 4.07
C ALA A 57 -1.98 7.65 4.61
N HIS A 58 -3.13 8.27 4.90
CA HIS A 58 -4.34 7.58 5.35
C HIS A 58 -4.88 6.60 4.28
N THR A 59 -4.92 7.04 3.03
CA THR A 59 -5.35 6.21 1.90
C THR A 59 -4.38 5.06 1.70
N LEU A 60 -3.06 5.31 1.73
CA LEU A 60 -2.05 4.26 1.61
C LEU A 60 -2.19 3.18 2.69
N LYS A 61 -2.37 3.60 3.96
CA LYS A 61 -2.68 2.70 5.07
C LYS A 61 -3.92 1.85 4.78
N SER A 62 -4.95 2.44 4.17
CA SER A 62 -6.17 1.73 3.82
C SER A 62 -5.95 0.71 2.70
N CYS A 63 -5.14 1.02 1.68
CA CYS A 63 -4.70 0.05 0.68
C CYS A 63 -3.98 -1.14 1.34
N PHE A 64 -3.07 -0.87 2.29
CA PHE A 64 -2.36 -1.91 3.02
C PHE A 64 -3.27 -2.81 3.86
N ARG A 65 -4.44 -2.35 4.33
CA ARG A 65 -5.35 -3.21 5.10
C ARG A 65 -5.84 -4.44 4.34
N TYR A 66 -5.85 -4.37 3.00
CA TYR A 66 -6.29 -5.49 2.16
C TYR A 66 -5.22 -6.58 2.02
N VAL A 67 -3.94 -6.20 1.99
CA VAL A 67 -2.83 -7.11 1.60
C VAL A 67 -1.75 -7.27 2.66
N ALA A 68 -1.50 -6.26 3.49
CA ALA A 68 -0.33 -6.22 4.35
C ALA A 68 -0.61 -6.76 5.76
N PRO A 69 0.40 -7.28 6.46
CA PRO A 69 0.32 -7.61 7.88
C PRO A 69 0.26 -6.33 8.73
N ASP A 70 -0.19 -6.47 9.97
CA ASP A 70 -0.38 -5.36 10.90
C ASP A 70 0.89 -4.51 11.06
N SER A 71 2.08 -5.11 11.06
CA SER A 71 3.35 -4.38 11.18
C SER A 71 3.63 -3.41 10.04
N ASP A 72 3.11 -3.66 8.84
CA ASP A 72 3.25 -2.72 7.71
C ASP A 72 2.17 -1.65 7.75
N ILE A 73 0.95 -2.04 8.15
CA ILE A 73 -0.17 -1.12 8.36
C ILE A 73 0.18 -0.10 9.47
N GLU A 74 0.82 -0.56 10.55
CA GLU A 74 1.28 0.28 11.65
C GLU A 74 2.33 1.29 11.20
N ARG A 75 3.25 0.93 10.31
CA ARG A 75 4.23 1.87 9.74
C ARG A 75 3.57 2.96 8.91
N ALA A 76 2.60 2.62 8.07
CA ALA A 76 1.80 3.61 7.35
C ALA A 76 0.99 4.51 8.33
N ALA A 77 0.46 3.93 9.40
CA ALA A 77 -0.27 4.66 10.43
C ALA A 77 0.64 5.60 11.26
N GLU A 78 1.89 5.21 11.51
CA GLU A 78 2.89 6.06 12.14
C GLU A 78 3.21 7.26 11.25
N PHE A 79 3.41 7.04 9.96
CA PHE A 79 3.63 8.11 9.00
C PHE A 79 2.44 9.07 8.93
N GLU A 80 1.21 8.55 8.84
CA GLU A 80 -0.02 9.34 8.88
C GLU A 80 -0.13 10.22 10.13
N ARG A 81 0.26 9.70 11.31
CA ARG A 81 0.30 10.49 12.55
C ARG A 81 1.37 11.58 12.49
N GLY A 82 2.53 11.27 11.91
CA GLY A 82 3.62 12.23 11.70
C GLY A 82 3.31 13.31 10.67
N ALA A 83 2.35 13.09 9.77
CA ALA A 83 2.02 14.01 8.68
C ALA A 83 1.53 15.39 9.14
N ALA A 84 1.07 15.51 10.39
CA ALA A 84 0.74 16.80 11.01
C ALA A 84 1.98 17.64 11.39
N ASN A 85 3.17 17.05 11.36
CA ASN A 85 4.45 17.76 11.47
C ASN A 85 5.50 17.05 10.59
N PRO A 86 5.46 17.25 9.27
CA PRO A 86 6.29 16.51 8.32
C PRO A 86 7.79 16.66 8.57
N GLN A 87 8.21 17.82 9.10
CA GLN A 87 9.61 18.13 9.42
C GLN A 87 10.17 17.29 10.58
N ALA A 88 9.30 16.69 11.40
CA ALA A 88 9.70 15.77 12.47
C ALA A 88 9.73 14.30 12.03
N ILE A 89 9.36 14.00 10.78
CA ILE A 89 9.46 12.66 10.22
C ILE A 89 10.89 12.47 9.69
N GLU A 90 11.61 11.53 10.30
CA GLU A 90 12.95 11.14 9.85
C GLU A 90 12.92 10.60 8.41
N PRO A 91 13.89 10.95 7.55
CA PRO A 91 13.95 10.47 6.15
C PRO A 91 13.85 8.95 6.01
N GLU A 92 14.44 8.20 6.95
CA GLU A 92 14.42 6.74 6.94
C GLU A 92 12.99 6.18 7.08
N ARG A 93 12.06 6.92 7.70
CA ARG A 93 10.64 6.51 7.78
C ARG A 93 9.96 6.60 6.43
N LEU A 94 10.29 7.61 5.63
CA LEU A 94 9.80 7.73 4.26
C LEU A 94 10.35 6.60 3.40
N GLU A 95 11.67 6.37 3.45
CA GLU A 95 12.32 5.29 2.70
C GLU A 95 11.75 3.91 3.05
N GLN A 96 11.48 3.65 4.34
CA GLN A 96 10.84 2.41 4.79
C GLN A 96 9.43 2.26 4.22
N LEU A 97 8.62 3.33 4.23
CA LEU A 97 7.27 3.31 3.70
C LEU A 97 7.26 3.02 2.19
N GLU A 98 8.21 3.61 1.47
CA GLU A 98 8.41 3.39 0.03
C GLU A 98 8.85 1.97 -0.28
N ALA A 99 9.79 1.42 0.49
CA ALA A 99 10.23 0.04 0.34
C ALA A 99 9.09 -0.96 0.59
N ILE A 100 8.24 -0.69 1.59
CA ILE A 100 7.06 -1.51 1.88
C ILE A 100 6.06 -1.43 0.72
N ALA A 101 5.77 -0.23 0.23
CA ALA A 101 4.86 -0.04 -0.89
C ALA A 101 5.36 -0.73 -2.16
N ALA A 102 6.65 -0.61 -2.48
CA ALA A 102 7.27 -1.27 -3.62
C ALA A 102 7.17 -2.80 -3.52
N ARG A 103 7.49 -3.37 -2.35
CA ARG A 103 7.35 -4.80 -2.08
C ARG A 103 5.91 -5.28 -2.29
N TRP A 104 4.93 -4.54 -1.80
CA TRP A 104 3.52 -4.92 -1.97
C TRP A 104 3.04 -4.80 -3.41
N CYS A 105 3.50 -3.81 -4.16
CA CYS A 105 3.23 -3.74 -5.60
C CYS A 105 3.82 -4.94 -6.35
N GLU A 106 5.02 -5.39 -5.99
CA GLU A 106 5.61 -6.60 -6.58
C GLU A 106 4.76 -7.84 -6.28
N LEU A 107 4.46 -8.10 -5.00
CA LEU A 107 3.67 -9.26 -4.57
C LEU A 107 2.25 -9.27 -5.18
N VAL A 108 1.57 -8.13 -5.19
CA VAL A 108 0.22 -8.01 -5.80
C VAL A 108 0.28 -8.18 -7.32
N GLY A 109 1.36 -7.68 -7.94
CA GLY A 109 1.62 -7.87 -9.37
C GLY A 109 1.79 -9.34 -9.74
N GLU A 110 2.55 -10.10 -8.94
CA GLU A 110 2.70 -11.55 -9.10
C GLU A 110 1.36 -12.28 -8.99
N LEU A 111 0.61 -12.04 -7.92
CA LEU A 111 -0.71 -12.66 -7.73
C LEU A 111 -1.67 -12.36 -8.89
N ARG A 112 -1.66 -11.13 -9.39
CA ARG A 112 -2.44 -10.74 -10.56
C ARG A 112 -2.05 -11.55 -11.80
N ALA A 113 -0.75 -11.67 -12.08
CA ALA A 113 -0.24 -12.41 -13.23
C ALA A 113 -0.59 -13.90 -13.13
N GLU A 114 -0.42 -14.51 -11.95
CA GLU A 114 -0.83 -15.88 -11.67
C GLU A 114 -2.33 -16.11 -11.89
N THR A 115 -3.16 -15.17 -11.42
CA THR A 115 -4.62 -15.24 -11.56
C THR A 115 -5.07 -15.14 -13.02
N ILE A 116 -4.36 -14.38 -13.85
CA ILE A 116 -4.62 -14.32 -15.30
C ILE A 116 -4.20 -15.62 -15.96
N ALA A 117 -2.98 -16.10 -15.70
CA ALA A 117 -2.45 -17.32 -16.31
C ALA A 117 -3.27 -18.57 -15.96
N ALA A 118 -3.83 -18.66 -14.75
CA ALA A 118 -4.70 -19.76 -14.35
C ALA A 118 -6.06 -19.81 -15.08
N ARG A 119 -6.38 -18.80 -15.90
CA ARG A 119 -7.63 -18.69 -16.66
C ARG A 119 -7.46 -18.94 -18.16
N GLU A 120 -6.21 -19.03 -18.64
CA GLU A 120 -5.86 -19.35 -20.04
C GLU A 120 -5.77 -20.87 -20.25
#